data_AF-A0A423S6C5-F1
#
_entry.id   AF-A0A423S6C5-F1
#
_cell.length_a   1.000
_cell.length_b   1.000
_cell.length_c   1.000
_cell.angle_alpha   90.00
_cell.angle_beta   90.00
_cell.angle_gamma   90.00
#
_symmetry.space_group_name_H-M   'P 1'
#
loop_
_entity.id
_entity.type
_entity.pdbx_description
1 polymer ?
#
loop_
_entity_poly.entity_id
_entity_poly.type
_entity_poly.pdbx_seq_one_letter_code
_entity_poly.pdbx_strand_id
1 'polypeptide(L)'
;MVDDIQQIDDWIAALLLQIDPAQRRAVNRRVAYELRRSQASRIASQRNPDGTAYAPRKSQSKGLRSKKGTIKRRAMFARLRTQRYLKVESDSDGLSVGFRGRAGMIAIVHQYGDKHTSRTGQQFITPKRELLGLSKQELDSIADAYLRHLAALD
;
A
#
# COMPACT_ATOMS: atom_id res chain seq x y z
N MET A 1 7.70 -46.69 18.15
CA MET A 1 7.59 -46.78 16.67
C MET A 1 6.20 -46.38 16.17
N VAL A 2 5.10 -47.02 16.57
CA VAL A 2 3.73 -46.54 16.22
C VAL A 2 3.30 -45.34 17.07
N ASP A 3 3.64 -45.34 18.37
CA ASP A 3 3.40 -44.22 19.29
C ASP A 3 4.14 -42.93 18.92
N ASP A 4 5.40 -43.02 18.47
CA ASP A 4 6.20 -41.84 18.12
C ASP A 4 5.64 -41.12 16.88
N ILE A 5 5.03 -41.87 15.97
CA ILE A 5 4.41 -41.29 14.76
C ILE A 5 3.07 -40.64 15.12
N GLN A 6 2.28 -41.21 16.03
CA GLN A 6 1.03 -40.59 16.49
C GLN A 6 1.26 -39.34 17.35
N GLN A 7 2.32 -39.30 18.17
CA GLN A 7 2.70 -38.09 18.89
C GLN A 7 3.11 -36.94 17.96
N ILE A 8 3.76 -37.26 16.83
CA ILE A 8 4.11 -36.25 15.82
C ILE A 8 2.86 -35.78 15.08
N ASP A 9 1.93 -36.68 14.74
CA ASP A 9 0.67 -36.31 14.06
C ASP A 9 -0.25 -35.45 14.94
N ASP A 10 -0.35 -35.74 16.24
CA ASP A 10 -1.12 -34.90 17.18
C ASP A 10 -0.46 -33.53 17.42
N TRP A 11 0.88 -33.49 17.43
CA TRP A 11 1.64 -32.25 17.53
C TRP A 11 1.49 -31.35 16.30
N ILE A 12 1.50 -31.94 15.09
CA ILE A 12 1.28 -31.24 13.83
C ILE A 12 -0.18 -30.80 13.67
N ALA A 13 -1.15 -31.63 14.08
CA ALA A 13 -2.58 -31.27 14.06
C ALA A 13 -2.89 -30.11 15.02
N ALA A 14 -2.22 -30.05 16.17
CA ALA A 14 -2.30 -28.93 17.10
C ALA A 14 -1.68 -27.64 16.53
N LEU A 15 -0.53 -27.72 15.86
CA LEU A 15 0.09 -26.60 15.13
C LEU A 15 -0.79 -26.08 13.97
N LEU A 16 -1.52 -26.98 13.30
CA LEU A 16 -2.46 -26.66 12.22
C LEU A 16 -3.76 -26.01 12.73
N LEU A 17 -4.20 -26.32 13.95
CA LEU A 17 -5.24 -25.57 14.68
C LEU A 17 -4.75 -24.21 15.19
N GLN A 18 -3.44 -24.08 15.46
CA GLN A 18 -2.81 -22.92 16.11
C GLN A 18 -2.57 -21.70 15.25
N ILE A 19 -2.81 -21.72 13.95
CA ILE A 19 -3.07 -20.45 13.25
C ILE A 19 -4.56 -20.10 13.36
N ASP A 20 -5.03 -19.92 14.60
CA ASP A 20 -6.40 -19.52 14.94
C ASP A 20 -6.80 -18.27 14.13
N PRO A 21 -8.01 -18.23 13.53
CA PRO A 21 -8.56 -17.02 12.89
C PRO A 21 -8.31 -15.71 13.65
N ALA A 22 -8.35 -15.72 15.00
CA ALA A 22 -8.07 -14.55 15.83
C ALA A 22 -6.59 -14.10 15.74
N GLN A 23 -5.66 -15.05 15.76
CA GLN A 23 -4.22 -14.80 15.64
C GLN A 23 -3.86 -14.33 14.22
N ARG A 24 -4.45 -14.97 13.19
CA ARG A 24 -4.34 -14.49 11.79
C ARG A 24 -4.85 -13.07 11.65
N ARG A 25 -6.02 -12.79 12.23
CA ARG A 25 -6.60 -11.45 12.20
C ARG A 25 -5.72 -10.43 12.91
N ALA A 26 -5.07 -10.80 14.01
CA ALA A 26 -4.16 -9.93 14.74
C ALA A 26 -2.92 -9.56 13.89
N VAL A 27 -2.24 -10.55 13.30
CA VAL A 27 -1.08 -10.29 12.44
C VAL A 27 -1.48 -9.55 11.16
N ASN A 28 -2.59 -9.93 10.51
CA ASN A 28 -3.12 -9.26 9.32
C ASN A 28 -3.43 -7.79 9.61
N ARG A 29 -4.08 -7.50 10.74
CA ARG A 29 -4.40 -6.13 11.14
C ARG A 29 -3.14 -5.30 11.35
N ARG A 30 -2.13 -5.85 12.05
CA ARG A 30 -0.85 -5.18 12.27
C ARG A 30 -0.16 -4.86 10.94
N VAL A 31 0.02 -5.88 10.11
CA VAL A 31 0.65 -5.75 8.78
C VAL A 31 -0.06 -4.70 7.93
N ALA A 32 -1.40 -4.70 7.92
CA ALA A 32 -2.15 -3.75 7.10
C ALA A 32 -1.98 -2.29 7.54
N TYR A 33 -1.90 -2.02 8.85
CA TYR A 33 -1.64 -0.67 9.34
C TYR A 33 -0.20 -0.21 9.08
N GLU A 34 0.78 -1.10 9.26
CA GLU A 34 2.19 -0.83 8.95
C GLU A 34 2.35 -0.55 7.46
N LEU A 35 1.76 -1.39 6.60
CA LEU A 35 1.76 -1.22 5.15
C LEU A 35 1.10 0.10 4.73
N ARG A 36 -0.08 0.44 5.29
CA ARG A 36 -0.71 1.75 5.03
C ARG A 36 0.20 2.90 5.42
N ARG A 37 0.85 2.82 6.58
CA ARG A 37 1.75 3.88 7.07
C ARG A 37 2.95 4.03 6.14
N SER A 38 3.57 2.92 5.74
CA SER A 38 4.68 2.88 4.79
C SER A 38 4.28 3.50 3.45
N GLN A 39 3.21 3.02 2.83
CA GLN A 39 2.74 3.57 1.55
C GLN A 39 2.35 5.05 1.65
N ALA A 40 1.69 5.47 2.73
CA ALA A 40 1.38 6.88 2.93
C ALA A 40 2.64 7.76 3.06
N SER A 41 3.68 7.26 3.71
CA SER A 41 4.99 7.91 3.82
C SER A 41 5.67 8.00 2.45
N ARG A 42 5.71 6.88 1.71
CA ARG A 42 6.27 6.81 0.35
C ARG A 42 5.58 7.78 -0.61
N ILE A 43 4.24 7.83 -0.60
CA ILE A 43 3.47 8.81 -1.38
C ILE A 43 3.79 10.25 -0.95
N ALA A 44 3.96 10.51 0.35
CA ALA A 44 4.37 11.84 0.83
C ALA A 44 5.75 12.24 0.29
N SER A 45 6.67 11.29 0.21
CA SER A 45 8.02 11.47 -0.38
C SER A 45 8.04 11.54 -1.91
N GLN A 46 6.88 11.37 -2.57
CA GLN A 46 6.72 11.37 -4.03
C GLN A 46 7.58 10.29 -4.73
N ARG A 47 7.55 9.04 -4.24
CA ARG A 47 8.32 7.92 -4.80
C ARG A 47 7.45 6.74 -5.21
N ASN A 48 7.84 6.05 -6.27
CA ASN A 48 7.31 4.75 -6.67
C ASN A 48 7.82 3.63 -5.72
N PRO A 49 7.19 2.43 -5.72
CA PRO A 49 7.61 1.28 -4.91
C PRO A 49 9.06 0.84 -5.14
N ASP A 50 9.59 1.03 -6.36
CA ASP A 50 10.99 0.76 -6.73
C ASP A 50 11.98 1.83 -6.20
N GLY A 51 11.48 2.87 -5.53
CA GLY A 51 12.26 3.98 -4.99
C GLY A 51 12.47 5.15 -5.95
N THR A 52 12.12 5.01 -7.24
CA THR A 52 12.24 6.11 -8.22
C THR A 52 11.31 7.27 -7.88
N ALA A 53 11.71 8.49 -8.23
CA ALA A 53 10.87 9.67 -8.00
C ALA A 53 9.66 9.67 -8.95
N TYR A 54 8.51 10.14 -8.48
CA TYR A 54 7.36 10.39 -9.33
C TYR A 54 7.70 11.40 -10.42
N ALA A 55 7.11 11.19 -11.60
CA ALA A 55 7.19 12.17 -12.68
C ALA A 55 6.76 13.56 -12.18
N PRO A 56 7.51 14.63 -12.49
CA PRO A 56 7.22 15.96 -12.00
C PRO A 56 5.84 16.42 -12.49
N ARG A 57 5.16 17.20 -11.67
CA ARG A 57 3.88 17.80 -12.08
C ARG A 57 4.15 18.85 -13.15
N LYS A 58 3.40 18.82 -14.27
CA LYS A 58 3.50 19.84 -15.32
C LYS A 58 3.43 21.23 -14.70
N SER A 59 4.48 22.02 -14.91
CA SER A 59 4.57 23.35 -14.35
C SER A 59 3.61 24.27 -15.11
N GLN A 60 2.62 24.81 -14.40
CA GLN A 60 1.74 25.87 -14.93
C GLN A 60 2.47 27.23 -15.02
N SER A 61 3.81 27.23 -15.03
CA SER A 61 4.68 28.39 -14.81
C SER A 61 5.05 29.16 -16.08
N LYS A 62 4.37 28.98 -17.21
CA LYS A 62 4.58 29.89 -18.35
C LYS A 62 3.97 31.28 -18.14
N GLY A 63 3.27 31.55 -17.02
CA GLY A 63 2.66 32.87 -16.77
C GLY A 63 2.72 33.44 -15.34
N LEU A 64 2.94 32.62 -14.30
CA LEU A 64 3.04 33.15 -12.93
C LEU A 64 4.51 33.29 -12.54
N ARG A 65 5.10 34.43 -12.94
CA ARG A 65 6.33 34.96 -12.33
C ARG A 65 6.21 34.87 -10.81
N SER A 66 7.25 34.36 -10.17
CA SER A 66 7.43 34.20 -8.73
C SER A 66 7.11 35.49 -7.96
N LYS A 67 5.84 35.72 -7.63
CA LYS A 67 5.44 36.80 -6.73
C LYS A 67 5.81 36.41 -5.30
N LYS A 68 6.52 37.31 -4.60
CA LYS A 68 6.82 37.20 -3.17
C LYS A 68 5.48 37.01 -2.42
N GLY A 69 5.34 35.91 -1.68
CA GLY A 69 4.08 35.49 -1.03
C GLY A 69 3.30 34.35 -1.71
N THR A 70 3.84 33.73 -2.77
CA THR A 70 3.17 32.59 -3.44
C THR A 70 3.04 31.39 -2.49
N ILE A 71 1.80 30.90 -2.30
CA ILE A 71 1.50 29.68 -1.53
C ILE A 71 2.28 28.51 -2.14
N LYS A 72 3.19 27.91 -1.36
CA LYS A 72 3.91 26.69 -1.76
C LYS A 72 2.88 25.62 -2.14
N ARG A 73 2.93 25.18 -3.40
CA ARG A 73 1.98 24.22 -3.93
C ARG A 73 2.18 22.89 -3.18
N ARG A 74 1.11 22.36 -2.59
CA ARG A 74 1.15 21.08 -1.87
C ARG A 74 1.67 19.95 -2.80
N ALA A 75 2.39 19.01 -2.21
CA ALA A 75 2.81 17.78 -2.88
C ALA A 75 1.60 17.04 -3.49
N MET A 76 1.80 16.31 -4.59
CA MET A 76 0.71 15.53 -5.18
C MET A 76 0.20 14.47 -4.22
N PHE A 77 -1.08 14.14 -4.33
CA PHE A 77 -1.72 13.10 -3.51
C PHE A 77 -1.70 13.34 -2.00
N ALA A 78 -1.40 14.56 -1.54
CA ALA A 78 -1.35 14.90 -0.12
C ALA A 78 -2.64 14.58 0.64
N ARG A 79 -3.81 14.68 -0.01
CA ARG A 79 -5.09 14.23 0.56
C ARG A 79 -5.28 12.73 0.41
N LEU A 80 -4.98 12.16 -0.75
CA LEU A 80 -5.16 10.74 -1.05
C LEU A 80 -4.41 9.84 -0.06
N ARG A 81 -3.17 10.19 0.33
CA ARG A 81 -2.39 9.42 1.30
C ARG A 81 -2.95 9.39 2.73
N THR A 82 -3.98 10.17 3.05
CA THR A 82 -4.54 10.22 4.41
C THR A 82 -5.46 9.04 4.68
N GLN A 83 -5.65 8.71 5.96
CA GLN A 83 -6.53 7.60 6.41
C GLN A 83 -7.98 7.73 5.92
N ARG A 84 -8.42 8.95 5.60
CA ARG A 84 -9.75 9.19 5.03
C ARG A 84 -9.91 8.50 3.67
N TYR A 85 -8.83 8.39 2.89
CA TYR A 85 -8.87 7.89 1.51
C TYR A 85 -8.08 6.59 1.30
N LEU A 86 -6.91 6.43 1.94
CA LEU A 86 -6.16 5.17 1.94
C LEU A 86 -6.69 4.26 3.05
N LYS A 87 -7.48 3.27 2.64
CA LYS A 87 -8.22 2.35 3.51
C LYS A 87 -7.44 1.09 3.78
N VAL A 88 -7.78 0.48 4.92
CA VAL A 88 -7.31 -0.82 5.38
C VAL A 88 -8.54 -1.68 5.59
N GLU A 89 -8.50 -2.92 5.10
CA GLU A 89 -9.35 -4.02 5.54
C GLU A 89 -8.47 -5.18 5.96
N SER A 90 -8.92 -5.93 6.97
CA SER A 90 -8.21 -7.11 7.45
C SER A 90 -9.16 -8.02 8.23
N ASP A 91 -9.10 -9.30 7.98
CA ASP A 91 -9.79 -10.37 8.68
C ASP A 91 -8.83 -11.55 8.89
N SER A 92 -9.36 -12.74 9.20
CA SER A 92 -8.57 -13.95 9.37
C SER A 92 -8.00 -14.50 8.07
N ASP A 93 -8.55 -14.09 6.93
CA ASP A 93 -8.29 -14.71 5.63
C ASP A 93 -7.34 -13.83 4.81
N GLY A 94 -7.31 -12.53 5.08
CA GLY A 94 -6.31 -11.65 4.52
C GLY A 94 -6.41 -10.20 4.98
N LEU A 95 -5.76 -9.36 4.17
CA LEU A 95 -5.75 -7.92 4.34
C LEU A 95 -5.69 -7.20 3.00
N SER A 96 -6.16 -5.97 2.96
CA SER A 96 -5.99 -5.08 1.83
C SER A 96 -5.67 -3.66 2.27
N VAL A 97 -4.84 -2.98 1.48
CA VAL A 97 -4.56 -1.54 1.61
C VAL A 97 -4.79 -0.90 0.26
N GLY A 98 -5.71 0.05 0.18
CA GLY A 98 -6.10 0.61 -1.11
C GLY A 98 -7.07 1.78 -1.03
N PHE A 99 -7.59 2.16 -2.20
CA PHE A 99 -8.52 3.27 -2.36
C PHE A 99 -9.88 2.76 -2.82
N ARG A 100 -10.95 3.48 -2.50
CA ARG A 100 -12.32 3.18 -2.95
C ARG A 100 -12.99 4.33 -3.66
N GLY A 101 -14.03 4.02 -4.43
CA GLY A 101 -14.87 4.99 -5.13
C GLY A 101 -14.04 5.99 -5.95
N ARG A 102 -14.33 7.28 -5.81
CA ARG A 102 -13.63 8.33 -6.57
C ARG A 102 -12.14 8.43 -6.27
N ALA A 103 -11.70 8.10 -5.05
CA ALA A 103 -10.28 8.04 -4.74
C ALA A 103 -9.58 6.90 -5.50
N GLY A 104 -10.24 5.74 -5.61
CA GLY A 104 -9.78 4.60 -6.41
C GLY A 104 -9.66 4.94 -7.89
N MET A 105 -10.67 5.57 -8.47
CA MET A 105 -10.63 6.00 -9.87
C MET A 105 -9.45 6.92 -10.17
N ILE A 106 -9.19 7.91 -9.31
CA ILE A 106 -8.02 8.80 -9.46
C ILE A 106 -6.72 8.01 -9.30
N ALA A 107 -6.67 7.10 -8.32
CA ALA A 107 -5.48 6.29 -8.09
C ALA A 107 -5.15 5.40 -9.29
N ILE A 108 -6.14 4.74 -9.90
CA ILE A 108 -5.98 3.87 -11.08
C ILE A 108 -5.36 4.63 -12.26
N VAL A 109 -5.88 5.82 -12.56
CA VAL A 109 -5.37 6.68 -13.66
C VAL A 109 -3.88 6.99 -13.48
N HIS A 110 -3.44 7.24 -12.24
CA HIS A 110 -2.04 7.47 -11.96
C HIS A 110 -1.23 6.17 -11.84
N GLN A 111 -1.81 5.10 -11.30
CA GLN A 111 -1.16 3.81 -11.08
C GLN A 111 -0.65 3.21 -12.39
N TYR A 112 -1.46 3.27 -13.45
CA TYR A 112 -1.11 2.69 -14.74
C TYR A 112 -0.62 3.74 -15.75
N GLY A 113 -0.94 5.01 -15.52
CA GLY A 113 -0.68 6.07 -16.48
C GLY A 113 -1.67 5.98 -17.64
N ASP A 114 -2.53 6.98 -17.76
CA ASP A 114 -3.66 6.93 -18.70
C ASP A 114 -3.52 7.95 -19.84
N LYS A 115 -4.07 7.61 -21.01
CA LYS A 115 -4.19 8.49 -22.17
C LYS A 115 -5.67 8.85 -22.33
N HIS A 116 -6.01 10.11 -22.05
CA HIS A 116 -7.38 10.59 -22.18
C HIS A 116 -7.51 11.59 -23.32
N THR A 117 -8.54 11.43 -24.14
CA THR A 117 -8.92 12.42 -25.15
C THR A 117 -10.13 13.20 -24.62
N SER A 118 -10.02 14.53 -24.58
CA SER A 118 -11.15 15.39 -24.20
C SER A 118 -12.21 15.45 -25.30
N ARG A 119 -13.40 15.97 -24.98
CA ARG A 119 -14.48 16.21 -25.96
C ARG A 119 -14.05 17.08 -27.15
N THR A 120 -13.02 17.91 -27.01
CA THR A 120 -12.49 18.76 -28.09
C THR A 120 -11.41 18.08 -28.93
N GLY A 121 -11.13 16.79 -28.69
CA GLY A 121 -10.10 16.03 -29.39
C GLY A 121 -8.68 16.18 -28.82
N GLN A 122 -8.48 17.06 -27.82
CA GLN A 122 -7.17 17.22 -27.19
C GLN A 122 -6.81 15.98 -26.37
N GLN A 123 -5.64 15.40 -26.64
CA GLN A 123 -5.09 14.26 -25.90
C GLN A 123 -4.27 14.72 -24.69
N PHE A 124 -4.45 14.01 -23.58
CA PHE A 124 -3.75 14.21 -22.31
C PHE A 124 -3.11 12.90 -21.89
N ILE A 125 -1.80 12.92 -21.66
CA ILE A 125 -1.05 11.78 -21.13
C ILE A 125 -0.81 12.03 -19.65
N THR A 126 -1.33 11.14 -18.82
CA THR A 126 -1.04 11.13 -17.39
C THR A 126 0.17 10.24 -17.14
N PRO A 127 1.31 10.78 -16.70
CA PRO A 127 2.46 9.94 -16.43
C PRO A 127 2.21 9.06 -15.20
N LYS A 128 2.71 7.83 -15.27
CA LYS A 128 2.60 6.80 -14.24
C LYS A 128 3.22 7.28 -12.93
N ARG A 129 2.49 7.09 -11.84
CA ARG A 129 2.90 7.32 -10.45
C ARG A 129 2.25 6.24 -9.61
N GLU A 130 3.04 5.25 -9.24
CA GLU A 130 2.56 4.07 -8.52
C GLU A 130 2.28 4.44 -7.06
N LEU A 131 0.99 4.69 -6.79
CA LEU A 131 0.52 4.99 -5.45
C LEU A 131 0.51 3.71 -4.61
N LEU A 132 0.02 2.62 -5.20
CA LEU A 132 0.01 1.30 -4.61
C LEU A 132 1.13 0.43 -5.19
N GLY A 133 1.57 -0.54 -4.41
CA GLY A 133 2.63 -1.47 -4.76
C GLY A 133 3.51 -1.75 -3.55
N LEU A 134 4.13 -2.92 -3.55
CA LEU A 134 5.01 -3.38 -2.48
C LEU A 134 6.46 -3.08 -2.88
N SER A 135 7.12 -2.26 -2.08
CA SER A 135 8.57 -2.12 -2.13
C SER A 135 9.25 -3.37 -1.54
N LYS A 136 10.54 -3.56 -1.84
CA LYS A 136 11.33 -4.64 -1.23
C LYS A 136 11.29 -4.59 0.30
N GLN A 137 11.45 -3.40 0.87
CA GLN A 137 11.38 -3.20 2.32
C GLN A 137 10.01 -3.59 2.91
N GLU A 138 8.92 -3.31 2.20
CA GLU A 138 7.58 -3.72 2.63
C GLU A 138 7.41 -5.24 2.55
N LEU A 139 7.89 -5.88 1.49
CA LEU A 139 7.89 -7.35 1.38
C LEU A 139 8.66 -7.99 2.53
N ASP A 140 9.87 -7.50 2.81
CA ASP A 140 10.71 -8.00 3.90
C ASP A 140 10.01 -7.79 5.26
N SER A 141 9.43 -6.60 5.50
CA SER A 141 8.72 -6.30 6.75
C SER A 141 7.46 -7.15 6.93
N ILE A 142 6.75 -7.45 5.84
CA ILE A 142 5.58 -8.34 5.86
C ILE A 142 6.02 -9.76 6.22
N ALA A 143 7.02 -10.30 5.53
CA ALA A 143 7.54 -11.64 5.78
C ALA A 143 8.01 -11.79 7.24
N ASP A 144 8.79 -10.82 7.71
CA ASP A 144 9.23 -10.72 9.09
C ASP A 144 8.08 -10.72 10.10
N ALA A 145 7.00 -9.97 9.83
CA ALA A 145 5.86 -9.89 10.72
C ALA A 145 5.16 -11.24 10.88
N TYR A 146 5.03 -12.00 9.79
CA TYR A 146 4.47 -13.35 9.84
C TYR A 146 5.44 -14.35 10.48
N LEU A 147 6.73 -14.30 10.17
CA LEU A 147 7.72 -15.19 10.79
C LEU A 147 7.81 -14.98 12.31
N ARG A 148 7.82 -13.72 12.77
CA ARG A 148 7.78 -13.41 14.20
C ARG A 148 6.47 -13.86 14.84
N HIS A 149 5.36 -13.79 14.12
CA HIS A 149 4.09 -14.27 14.64
C HIS A 149 4.11 -15.78 14.84
N LEU A 150 4.62 -16.54 13.87
CA LEU A 150 4.76 -17.99 13.96
C LEU A 150 5.75 -18.40 15.06
N ALA A 151 6.89 -17.71 15.17
CA ALA A 151 7.90 -18.00 16.20
C ALA A 151 7.47 -17.58 17.62
N ALA A 152 6.38 -16.81 17.76
CA ALA A 152 5.81 -16.41 19.05
C ALA A 152 4.63 -17.30 19.48
N LEU A 153 4.36 -18.38 18.74
CA LEU A 153 3.38 -19.42 19.11
C LEU A 153 4.01 -20.55 19.95
N ASP A 154 5.32 -20.51 20.16
CA ASP A 154 6.09 -21.34 21.12
C ASP A 154 5.98 -20.78 22.56
#